data_AF-A0A7X7V549-F1
#
_entry.id   AF-A0A7X7V549-F1
#
_cell.length_a   1.000
_cell.length_b   1.000
_cell.length_c   1.000
_cell.angle_alpha   90.00
_cell.angle_beta   90.00
_cell.angle_gamma   90.00
#
_symmetry.space_group_name_H-M   'P 1'
#
loop_
_entity.id
_entity.type
_entity.pdbx_description
1 polymer ?
#
loop_
_entity_poly.entity_id
_entity_poly.type
_entity_poly.pdbx_seq_one_letter_code
_entity_poly.pdbx_strand_id
1 'polypeptide(L)'
;MGLKKNKINTKKMSKVELADYKKLEKTKSEVAKLRKKTATTLNWMDLKDVQPDQMVIGDEKHPIYVKGIRINPHNIFVDTEQDQALMLQGIRMALNRMDTDIYYGNVYSPVDLTRHINNLMAAESEEDDPTCYSMMESDLNKAKGFQKNNRELNFYLMIRNSDPKILAKDMETLFVSFRNAGLEPKAMNKKDFYYYLDNQFDSPFINDYYFSRGIFSYENQEYVNDGDAVSLVDHTDNFGDYGDALMNIVPGRKEIQRSRIAPLGIKVNENDMRIGDKYVTNVYVAALPDIYYLAVLCEYLNNMKIHLQMKISRSNIDIAKSLRGDFQDKKQRYQQAV
;
A
#
# COMPACT_ATOMS: atom_id res chain seq x y z
N MET A 1 11.74 -24.64 2.74
CA MET A 1 12.79 -25.57 2.28
C MET A 1 14.13 -24.85 2.35
N GLY A 2 15.11 -25.37 3.09
CA GLY A 2 16.42 -24.74 3.21
C GLY A 2 17.22 -24.85 1.91
N LEU A 3 17.55 -23.72 1.30
CA LEU A 3 18.50 -23.65 0.19
C LEU A 3 19.83 -24.28 0.63
N LYS A 4 20.22 -25.39 0.00
CA LYS A 4 21.57 -25.96 0.14
C LYS A 4 22.55 -24.89 -0.37
N LYS A 5 23.38 -24.35 0.52
CA LYS A 5 24.48 -23.45 0.14
C LYS A 5 25.41 -24.19 -0.83
N ASN A 6 25.30 -23.89 -2.13
CA ASN A 6 26.30 -24.32 -3.09
C ASN A 6 27.65 -23.76 -2.65
N LYS A 7 28.67 -24.62 -2.51
CA LYS A 7 30.01 -24.19 -2.13
C LYS A 7 30.61 -23.37 -3.28
N ILE A 8 30.70 -22.05 -3.09
CA ILE A 8 31.32 -21.12 -4.03
C ILE A 8 32.81 -21.45 -4.15
N ASN A 9 33.32 -21.53 -5.38
CA ASN A 9 34.73 -21.84 -5.62
C ASN A 9 35.58 -20.57 -5.57
N THR A 10 35.93 -20.15 -4.36
CA THR A 10 36.73 -18.95 -4.09
C THR A 10 38.13 -18.95 -4.72
N LYS A 11 38.61 -20.11 -5.22
CA LYS A 11 39.89 -20.21 -5.94
C LYS A 11 39.83 -19.69 -7.38
N LYS A 12 38.63 -19.55 -7.96
CA LYS A 12 38.41 -18.98 -9.30
C LYS A 12 38.21 -17.45 -9.31
N MET A 13 38.08 -16.83 -8.12
CA MET A 13 37.85 -15.39 -8.00
C MET A 13 39.13 -14.57 -8.19
N SER A 14 39.01 -13.41 -8.83
CA SER A 14 40.07 -12.40 -8.83
C SER A 14 40.30 -11.83 -7.41
N LYS A 15 41.44 -11.18 -7.18
CA LYS A 15 41.73 -10.54 -5.88
C LYS A 15 40.67 -9.51 -5.48
N VAL A 16 40.08 -8.83 -6.47
CA VAL A 16 39.02 -7.82 -6.28
C VAL A 16 37.71 -8.53 -5.91
N GLU A 17 37.29 -9.53 -6.67
CA GLU A 17 36.10 -10.34 -6.38
C GLU A 17 36.15 -11.02 -5.01
N LEU A 18 37.33 -11.51 -4.60
CA LEU A 18 37.52 -12.12 -3.30
C LEU A 18 37.39 -11.10 -2.16
N ALA A 19 37.84 -9.86 -2.38
CA ALA A 19 37.68 -8.77 -1.42
C ALA A 19 36.21 -8.34 -1.31
N ASP A 20 35.51 -8.23 -2.43
CA ASP A 20 34.08 -7.90 -2.49
C ASP A 20 33.22 -9.01 -1.90
N TYR A 21 33.53 -10.28 -2.16
CA TYR A 21 32.90 -11.44 -1.54
C TYR A 21 33.03 -11.41 -0.01
N LYS A 22 34.24 -11.18 0.51
CA LYS A 22 34.46 -11.05 1.97
C LYS A 22 33.71 -9.85 2.56
N LYS A 23 33.65 -8.74 1.83
CA LYS A 23 32.91 -7.54 2.23
C LYS A 23 31.40 -7.81 2.26
N LEU A 24 30.87 -8.53 1.28
CA LEU A 24 29.47 -8.94 1.22
C LEU A 24 29.12 -9.88 2.38
N GLU A 25 29.91 -10.93 2.63
CA GLU A 25 29.68 -11.85 3.76
C GLU A 25 29.73 -11.14 5.12
N LYS A 26 30.68 -10.21 5.29
CA LYS A 26 30.71 -9.35 6.49
C LYS A 26 29.45 -8.50 6.61
N THR A 27 29.04 -7.88 5.51
CA THR A 27 27.83 -7.03 5.46
C THR A 27 26.58 -7.86 5.75
N LYS A 28 26.43 -9.05 5.17
CA LYS A 28 25.34 -10.00 5.49
C LYS A 28 25.28 -10.34 6.98
N SER A 29 26.43 -10.57 7.62
CA SER A 29 26.48 -10.82 9.06
C SER A 29 26.02 -9.59 9.87
N GLU A 30 26.41 -8.38 9.47
CA GLU A 30 25.97 -7.13 10.09
C GLU A 30 24.46 -6.89 9.89
N VAL A 31 23.95 -7.14 8.67
CA VAL A 31 22.53 -7.02 8.32
C VAL A 31 21.68 -8.03 9.06
N ALA A 32 22.11 -9.28 9.20
CA ALA A 32 21.40 -10.29 9.99
C ALA A 32 21.28 -9.89 11.47
N LYS A 33 22.29 -9.23 12.03
CA LYS A 33 22.21 -8.64 13.39
C LYS A 33 21.23 -7.47 13.43
N LEU A 34 21.23 -6.63 12.40
CA LEU A 34 20.28 -5.52 12.28
C LEU A 34 18.84 -6.03 12.17
N ARG A 35 18.58 -7.07 11.37
CA ARG A 35 17.25 -7.69 11.18
C ARG A 35 16.67 -8.15 12.50
N LYS A 36 17.47 -8.80 13.35
CA LYS A 36 17.05 -9.21 14.70
C LYS A 36 16.64 -8.01 15.57
N LYS A 37 17.40 -6.91 15.53
CA LYS A 37 17.08 -5.68 16.27
C LYS A 37 15.83 -4.97 15.72
N THR A 38 15.68 -4.94 14.40
CA THR A 38 14.51 -4.34 13.75
C THR A 38 13.26 -5.16 14.05
N ALA A 39 13.34 -6.49 14.03
CA ALA A 39 12.23 -7.37 14.42
C ALA A 39 11.74 -7.08 15.84
N THR A 40 12.65 -6.99 16.81
CA THR A 40 12.26 -6.61 18.19
C THR A 40 11.64 -5.22 18.28
N THR A 41 12.12 -4.28 17.45
CA THR A 41 11.59 -2.91 17.37
C THR A 41 10.22 -2.87 16.71
N LEU A 42 9.85 -3.86 15.90
CA LEU A 42 8.57 -3.93 15.19
C LEU A 42 7.52 -4.78 15.89
N ASN A 43 7.83 -5.34 17.06
CA ASN A 43 6.88 -6.13 17.85
C ASN A 43 5.62 -5.34 18.29
N TRP A 44 5.62 -4.01 18.22
CA TRP A 44 4.43 -3.20 18.49
C TRP A 44 3.41 -3.22 17.35
N MET A 45 3.77 -3.75 16.18
CA MET A 45 2.92 -3.78 15.01
C MET A 45 2.45 -5.20 14.68
N ASP A 46 1.19 -5.30 14.26
CA ASP A 46 0.55 -6.59 13.96
C ASP A 46 0.87 -7.14 12.57
N LEU A 47 1.51 -6.36 11.69
CA LEU A 47 1.88 -6.82 10.35
C LEU A 47 3.00 -7.87 10.45
N LYS A 48 2.74 -9.06 9.92
CA LYS A 48 3.71 -10.17 9.90
C LYS A 48 4.37 -10.35 8.55
N ASP A 49 3.56 -10.36 7.49
CA ASP A 49 4.03 -10.70 6.16
C ASP A 49 3.19 -10.01 5.08
N VAL A 50 3.80 -9.80 3.91
CA VAL A 50 3.15 -9.27 2.71
C VAL A 50 3.37 -10.24 1.55
N GLN A 51 2.30 -10.94 1.19
CA GLN A 51 2.24 -11.90 0.10
C GLN A 51 1.81 -11.20 -1.21
N PRO A 52 1.92 -11.87 -2.38
CA PRO A 52 1.58 -11.30 -3.68
C PRO A 52 0.22 -10.59 -3.78
N ASP A 53 -0.81 -11.14 -3.14
CA ASP A 53 -2.20 -10.69 -3.25
C ASP A 53 -2.87 -10.42 -1.88
N GLN A 54 -2.11 -10.53 -0.77
CA GLN A 54 -2.64 -10.35 0.58
C GLN A 54 -1.58 -9.94 1.60
N MET A 55 -2.00 -9.21 2.64
CA MET A 55 -1.21 -8.99 3.85
C MET A 55 -1.66 -9.92 4.96
N VAL A 56 -0.72 -10.36 5.80
CA VAL A 56 -1.01 -11.16 7.00
C VAL A 56 -0.76 -10.32 8.24
N ILE A 57 -1.79 -10.13 9.04
CA ILE A 57 -1.74 -9.39 10.31
C ILE A 57 -2.13 -10.29 11.48
N GLY A 58 -1.71 -9.93 12.70
CA GLY A 58 -2.03 -10.64 13.94
C GLY A 58 -0.96 -11.65 14.35
N ASP A 59 -1.27 -12.48 15.34
CA ASP A 59 -0.33 -13.45 15.90
C ASP A 59 -0.18 -14.70 15.04
N GLU A 60 0.95 -15.42 15.19
CA GLU A 60 1.19 -16.71 14.51
C GLU A 60 0.07 -17.73 14.75
N LYS A 61 -0.62 -17.64 15.89
CA LYS A 61 -1.72 -18.54 16.27
C LYS A 61 -3.05 -18.14 15.62
N HIS A 62 -3.24 -16.86 15.35
CA HIS A 62 -4.50 -16.30 14.86
C HIS A 62 -4.23 -15.30 13.72
N PRO A 63 -3.74 -15.78 12.57
CA PRO A 63 -3.50 -14.91 11.43
C PRO A 63 -4.83 -14.37 10.88
N ILE A 64 -4.83 -13.09 10.56
CA ILE A 64 -5.90 -12.41 9.83
C ILE A 64 -5.32 -12.02 8.47
N TYR A 65 -6.01 -12.41 7.41
CA TYR A 65 -5.62 -12.10 6.05
C TYR A 65 -6.35 -10.84 5.59
N VAL A 66 -5.64 -9.96 4.90
CA VAL A 66 -6.15 -8.70 4.37
C VAL A 66 -5.99 -8.70 2.85
N LYS A 67 -7.09 -8.49 2.14
CA LYS A 67 -7.13 -8.28 0.68
C LYS A 67 -7.83 -6.96 0.39
N GLY A 68 -7.65 -6.41 -0.80
CA GLY A 68 -8.34 -5.18 -1.15
C GLY A 68 -8.32 -4.85 -2.62
N ILE A 69 -9.09 -3.83 -2.98
CA ILE A 69 -9.09 -3.20 -4.30
C ILE A 69 -8.48 -1.80 -4.22
N ARG A 70 -7.78 -1.41 -5.28
CA ARG A 70 -7.36 -0.05 -5.58
C ARG A 70 -8.34 0.56 -6.57
N ILE A 71 -8.76 1.79 -6.32
CA ILE A 71 -9.65 2.56 -7.19
C ILE A 71 -9.00 3.91 -7.47
N ASN A 72 -8.95 4.28 -8.74
CA ASN A 72 -8.52 5.62 -9.14
C ASN A 72 -9.65 6.62 -8.83
N PRO A 73 -9.35 7.80 -8.29
CA PRO A 73 -10.35 8.79 -7.95
C PRO A 73 -11.08 9.27 -9.20
N HIS A 74 -12.40 9.32 -9.13
CA HIS A 74 -13.25 9.89 -10.17
C HIS A 74 -13.90 11.17 -9.66
N ASN A 75 -13.74 12.26 -10.40
CA ASN A 75 -14.35 13.53 -10.03
C ASN A 75 -15.79 13.59 -10.55
N ILE A 76 -16.73 13.19 -9.69
CA ILE A 76 -18.16 13.18 -10.01
C ILE A 76 -18.70 14.55 -10.45
N PHE A 77 -18.08 15.67 -10.04
CA PHE A 77 -18.55 17.01 -10.41
C PHE A 77 -18.30 17.36 -11.88
N VAL A 78 -17.53 16.55 -12.60
CA VAL A 78 -17.32 16.70 -14.05
C VAL A 78 -18.45 16.02 -14.84
N ASP A 79 -19.16 15.07 -14.23
CA ASP A 79 -20.22 14.32 -14.89
C ASP A 79 -21.55 15.07 -14.90
N THR A 80 -22.51 14.57 -15.69
CA THR A 80 -23.89 15.07 -15.67
C THR A 80 -24.59 14.71 -14.35
N GLU A 81 -25.61 15.47 -13.95
CA GLU A 81 -26.37 15.18 -12.72
C GLU A 81 -26.96 13.75 -12.71
N GLN A 82 -27.34 13.24 -13.88
CA GLN A 82 -27.88 11.89 -14.02
C GLN A 82 -26.80 10.84 -13.74
N ASP A 83 -25.61 11.00 -14.33
CA ASP A 83 -24.48 10.09 -14.12
C ASP A 83 -23.98 10.14 -12.68
N GLN A 84 -23.94 11.34 -12.08
CA GLN A 84 -23.62 11.52 -10.65
C GLN A 84 -24.58 10.70 -9.78
N ALA A 85 -25.89 10.81 -10.02
CA ALA A 85 -26.90 10.08 -9.27
C ALA A 85 -26.76 8.56 -9.45
N LEU A 86 -26.48 8.09 -10.67
CA LEU A 86 -26.27 6.68 -10.97
C LEU A 86 -25.03 6.14 -10.27
N MET A 87 -23.90 6.84 -10.33
CA MET A 87 -22.67 6.43 -9.65
C MET A 87 -22.86 6.38 -8.13
N LEU A 88 -23.50 7.41 -7.54
CA LEU A 88 -23.80 7.43 -6.10
C LEU A 88 -24.70 6.26 -5.69
N GLN A 89 -25.72 5.92 -6.48
CA GLN A 89 -26.56 4.75 -6.23
C GLN A 89 -25.79 3.44 -6.37
N GLY A 90 -24.93 3.33 -7.39
CA GLY A 90 -24.05 2.18 -7.58
C GLY A 90 -23.14 1.94 -6.37
N ILE A 91 -22.49 2.99 -5.87
CA ILE A 91 -21.62 2.91 -4.68
C ILE A 91 -22.44 2.51 -3.45
N ARG A 92 -23.63 3.10 -3.24
CA ARG A 92 -24.52 2.72 -2.13
C ARG A 92 -24.90 1.24 -2.19
N MET A 93 -25.27 0.74 -3.36
CA MET A 93 -25.59 -0.68 -3.55
C MET A 93 -24.38 -1.57 -3.31
N ALA A 94 -23.19 -1.14 -3.75
CA ALA A 94 -21.96 -1.88 -3.53
C ALA A 94 -21.62 -2.00 -2.04
N LEU A 95 -21.70 -0.90 -1.30
CA LEU A 95 -21.47 -0.89 0.15
C LEU A 95 -22.51 -1.75 0.91
N ASN A 96 -23.79 -1.65 0.54
CA ASN A 96 -24.86 -2.41 1.19
C ASN A 96 -24.79 -3.92 0.93
N ARG A 97 -24.11 -4.35 -0.14
CA ARG A 97 -23.94 -5.77 -0.48
C ARG A 97 -22.84 -6.44 0.34
N MET A 98 -21.96 -5.67 0.97
CA MET A 98 -20.84 -6.19 1.75
C MET A 98 -21.31 -6.62 3.14
N ASP A 99 -21.02 -7.88 3.49
CA ASP A 99 -21.27 -8.41 4.84
C ASP A 99 -20.08 -8.18 5.79
N THR A 100 -18.90 -7.85 5.25
CA THR A 100 -17.68 -7.58 6.00
C THR A 100 -17.38 -6.10 6.14
N ASP A 101 -16.66 -5.76 7.21
CA ASP A 101 -16.15 -4.42 7.42
C ASP A 101 -15.15 -4.04 6.32
N ILE A 102 -15.32 -2.85 5.76
CA ILE A 102 -14.43 -2.28 4.75
C ILE A 102 -13.55 -1.22 5.40
N TYR A 103 -12.25 -1.32 5.19
CA TYR A 103 -11.23 -0.39 5.66
C TYR A 103 -10.76 0.44 4.47
N TYR A 104 -11.06 1.73 4.51
CA TYR A 104 -10.68 2.69 3.49
C TYR A 104 -9.40 3.42 3.89
N GLY A 105 -8.50 3.64 2.93
CA GLY A 105 -7.37 4.54 3.08
C GLY A 105 -7.06 5.29 1.78
N ASN A 106 -6.59 6.53 1.92
CA ASN A 106 -5.99 7.29 0.82
C ASN A 106 -4.48 7.06 0.76
N VAL A 107 -3.97 6.83 -0.45
CA VAL A 107 -2.54 6.60 -0.70
C VAL A 107 -2.09 7.45 -1.86
N TYR A 108 -0.98 8.16 -1.67
CA TYR A 108 -0.30 8.86 -2.74
C TYR A 108 0.80 7.99 -3.33
N SER A 109 0.51 7.32 -4.45
CA SER A 109 1.47 6.49 -5.16
C SER A 109 2.13 7.26 -6.30
N PRO A 110 3.27 6.83 -6.84
CA PRO A 110 3.77 7.32 -8.12
C PRO A 110 2.70 7.19 -9.22
N VAL A 111 2.71 8.11 -10.17
CA VAL A 111 1.77 8.10 -11.30
C VAL A 111 1.93 6.84 -12.13
N ASP A 112 0.83 6.17 -12.46
CA ASP A 112 0.83 4.98 -13.31
C ASP A 112 0.89 5.37 -14.80
N LEU A 113 2.11 5.45 -15.36
CA LEU A 113 2.34 5.68 -16.79
C LEU A 113 2.69 4.39 -17.54
N THR A 114 2.49 3.22 -16.93
CA THR A 114 2.95 1.93 -17.46
C THR A 114 2.51 1.71 -18.91
N ARG A 115 1.23 1.97 -19.22
CA ARG A 115 0.71 1.83 -20.60
C ARG A 115 1.39 2.77 -21.58
N HIS A 116 1.61 4.03 -21.19
CA HIS A 116 2.23 5.03 -22.06
C HIS A 116 3.70 4.70 -22.32
N ILE A 117 4.43 4.29 -21.28
CA ILE A 117 5.83 3.87 -21.37
C ILE A 117 5.95 2.64 -22.26
N ASN A 118 5.11 1.61 -22.06
CA ASN A 118 5.14 0.41 -22.88
C ASN A 118 4.89 0.70 -24.37
N ASN A 119 3.95 1.61 -24.67
CA ASN A 119 3.69 2.03 -26.05
C ASN A 119 4.89 2.77 -26.66
N LEU A 120 5.55 3.64 -25.88
CA LEU A 120 6.75 4.34 -26.33
C LEU A 120 7.93 3.40 -26.55
N MET A 121 8.16 2.44 -25.66
CA MET A 121 9.24 1.45 -25.81
C MET A 121 9.00 0.51 -27.00
N ALA A 122 7.75 0.13 -27.26
CA ALA A 122 7.40 -0.64 -28.46
C ALA A 122 7.67 0.16 -29.74
N ALA A 123 7.24 1.42 -29.79
CA ALA A 123 7.51 2.30 -30.92
C ALA A 123 9.02 2.54 -31.13
N GLU A 124 9.78 2.75 -30.05
CA GLU A 124 11.24 2.90 -30.10
C GLU A 124 11.94 1.68 -30.71
N SER A 125 11.42 0.47 -30.46
CA SER A 125 12.00 -0.77 -31.02
C SER A 125 11.74 -0.97 -32.51
N GLU A 126 10.75 -0.28 -33.07
CA GLU A 126 10.34 -0.37 -34.48
C GLU A 126 10.85 0.83 -35.31
N GLU A 127 11.46 1.84 -34.68
CA GLU A 127 11.83 3.10 -35.32
C GLU A 127 13.27 3.06 -35.88
N ASP A 128 13.40 3.31 -37.19
CA ASP A 128 14.70 3.36 -37.87
C ASP A 128 15.27 4.79 -37.96
N ASP A 129 14.44 5.84 -37.84
CA ASP A 129 14.88 7.23 -37.96
C ASP A 129 15.57 7.73 -36.68
N PRO A 130 16.85 8.17 -36.74
CA PRO A 130 17.58 8.65 -35.57
C PRO A 130 16.95 9.87 -34.88
N THR A 131 16.21 10.71 -35.63
CA THR A 131 15.58 11.91 -35.06
C THR A 131 14.34 11.52 -34.25
N CYS A 132 13.46 10.70 -34.84
CA CYS A 132 12.31 10.12 -34.15
C CYS A 132 12.74 9.32 -32.91
N TYR A 133 13.78 8.51 -33.01
CA TYR A 133 14.36 7.76 -31.88
C TYR A 133 14.74 8.70 -30.72
N SER A 134 15.49 9.78 -31.01
CA SER A 134 15.89 10.76 -29.99
C SER A 134 14.69 11.50 -29.37
N MET A 135 13.64 11.78 -30.15
CA MET A 135 12.40 12.37 -29.63
C MET A 135 11.68 11.41 -28.67
N MET A 136 11.56 10.13 -29.04
CA MET A 136 10.95 9.10 -28.20
C MET A 136 11.74 8.89 -26.90
N GLU A 137 13.08 8.87 -26.96
CA GLU A 137 13.94 8.79 -25.78
C GLU A 137 13.72 10.01 -24.85
N SER A 138 13.62 11.21 -25.42
CA SER A 138 13.32 12.43 -24.68
C SER A 138 11.97 12.36 -23.98
N ASP A 139 10.93 11.84 -24.66
CA ASP A 139 9.60 11.68 -24.09
C ASP A 139 9.54 10.60 -23.02
N LEU A 140 10.26 9.48 -23.18
CA LEU A 140 10.46 8.47 -22.13
C LEU A 140 11.13 9.08 -20.88
N ASN A 141 12.15 9.92 -21.07
CA ASN A 141 12.83 10.60 -19.97
C ASN A 141 11.90 11.61 -19.28
N LYS A 142 11.06 12.34 -20.02
CA LYS A 142 10.02 13.21 -19.45
C LYS A 142 8.98 12.41 -18.66
N ALA A 143 8.51 11.28 -19.20
CA ALA A 143 7.55 10.40 -18.52
C ALA A 143 8.12 9.88 -17.19
N LYS A 144 9.36 9.39 -17.19
CA LYS A 144 10.08 8.97 -15.97
C LYS A 144 10.27 10.13 -14.99
N GLY A 145 10.61 11.33 -15.48
CA GLY A 145 10.71 12.55 -14.68
C GLY A 145 9.37 12.95 -14.03
N PHE A 146 8.27 12.80 -14.77
CA PHE A 146 6.92 13.08 -14.28
C PHE A 146 6.52 12.11 -13.16
N GLN A 147 6.74 10.80 -13.32
CA GLN A 147 6.48 9.79 -12.28
C GLN A 147 7.30 10.04 -11.00
N LYS A 148 8.53 10.57 -11.15
CA LYS A 148 9.40 10.86 -10.02
C LYS A 148 8.87 12.03 -9.18
N ASN A 149 8.42 13.09 -9.84
CA ASN A 149 8.06 14.35 -9.17
C ASN A 149 6.59 14.43 -8.76
N ASN A 150 5.72 13.67 -9.41
CA ASN A 150 4.28 13.71 -9.17
C ASN A 150 3.82 12.43 -8.47
N ARG A 151 2.75 12.60 -7.70
CA ARG A 151 2.04 11.52 -7.03
C ARG A 151 0.58 11.58 -7.44
N GLU A 152 -0.01 10.41 -7.60
CA GLU A 152 -1.43 10.22 -7.88
C GLU A 152 -2.11 9.75 -6.59
N LEU A 153 -3.26 10.35 -6.30
CA LEU A 153 -4.12 9.90 -5.22
C LEU A 153 -4.82 8.61 -5.67
N ASN A 154 -4.76 7.58 -4.85
CA ASN A 154 -5.48 6.33 -5.07
C ASN A 154 -6.25 5.94 -3.80
N PHE A 155 -7.42 5.34 -3.99
CA PHE A 155 -8.26 4.86 -2.90
C PHE A 155 -8.11 3.35 -2.72
N TYR A 156 -7.84 2.95 -1.49
CA TYR A 156 -7.59 1.57 -1.11
C TYR A 156 -8.75 1.11 -0.24
N LEU A 157 -9.50 0.11 -0.71
CA LEU A 157 -10.60 -0.50 0.05
C LEU A 157 -10.19 -1.93 0.38
N MET A 158 -9.92 -2.17 1.66
CA MET A 158 -9.46 -3.45 2.16
C MET A 158 -10.52 -4.12 3.01
N ILE A 159 -10.53 -5.44 2.95
CA ILE A 159 -11.34 -6.33 3.77
C ILE A 159 -10.41 -7.30 4.48
N ARG A 160 -10.83 -7.77 5.65
CA ARG A 160 -10.03 -8.70 6.45
C ARG A 160 -10.86 -9.84 7.00
N ASN A 161 -10.31 -11.04 6.99
CA ASN A 161 -10.93 -12.22 7.57
C ASN A 161 -9.86 -13.24 8.00
N SER A 162 -10.15 -14.02 9.04
CA SER A 162 -9.31 -15.13 9.46
C SER A 162 -9.44 -16.34 8.52
N ASP A 163 -10.59 -16.51 7.86
CA ASP A 163 -10.80 -17.57 6.86
C ASP A 163 -10.48 -17.07 5.43
N PRO A 164 -9.43 -17.60 4.77
CA PRO A 164 -9.07 -17.21 3.40
C PRO A 164 -10.16 -17.48 2.36
N LYS A 165 -11.02 -18.49 2.55
CA LYS A 165 -12.07 -18.83 1.59
C LYS A 165 -13.19 -17.79 1.61
N ILE A 166 -13.59 -17.38 2.82
CA ILE A 166 -14.59 -16.32 3.00
C ILE A 166 -14.00 -15.00 2.45
N LEU A 167 -12.74 -14.71 2.77
CA LEU A 167 -12.05 -13.53 2.26
C LEU A 167 -12.01 -13.47 0.73
N ALA A 168 -11.74 -14.59 0.06
CA ALA A 168 -11.73 -14.65 -1.40
C ALA A 168 -13.10 -14.35 -2.01
N LYS A 169 -14.17 -14.90 -1.43
CA LYS A 169 -15.55 -14.63 -1.86
C LYS A 169 -15.95 -13.17 -1.61
N ASP A 170 -15.59 -12.62 -0.47
CA ASP A 170 -15.85 -11.22 -0.13
C ASP A 170 -15.07 -10.28 -1.05
N MET A 171 -13.84 -10.64 -1.41
CA MET A 171 -13.01 -9.89 -2.36
C MET A 171 -13.62 -9.87 -3.76
N GLU A 172 -14.13 -11.01 -4.24
CA GLU A 172 -14.86 -11.08 -5.51
C GLU A 172 -16.12 -10.21 -5.47
N THR A 173 -16.86 -10.28 -4.37
CA THR A 173 -18.07 -9.46 -4.16
C THR A 173 -17.74 -7.98 -4.16
N LEU A 174 -16.67 -7.57 -3.47
CA LEU A 174 -16.17 -6.20 -3.42
C LEU A 174 -15.80 -5.72 -4.84
N PHE A 175 -15.01 -6.51 -5.56
CA PHE A 175 -14.54 -6.18 -6.91
C PHE A 175 -15.71 -6.02 -7.89
N VAL A 176 -16.61 -7.00 -7.96
CA VAL A 176 -17.76 -6.97 -8.87
C VAL A 176 -18.72 -5.84 -8.53
N SER A 177 -18.97 -5.59 -7.25
CA SER A 177 -19.93 -4.57 -6.82
C SER A 177 -19.44 -3.15 -7.15
N PHE A 178 -18.16 -2.87 -6.91
CA PHE A 178 -17.57 -1.58 -7.26
C PHE A 178 -17.41 -1.41 -8.78
N ARG A 179 -17.15 -2.48 -9.53
CA ARG A 179 -17.16 -2.44 -11.00
C ARG A 179 -18.54 -2.13 -11.55
N ASN A 180 -19.59 -2.74 -11.00
CA ASN A 180 -20.97 -2.47 -11.37
C ASN A 180 -21.43 -1.06 -10.98
N ALA A 181 -20.75 -0.42 -10.02
CA ALA A 181 -20.98 0.97 -9.65
C ALA A 181 -20.41 1.99 -10.66
N GLY A 182 -19.76 1.52 -11.74
CA GLY A 182 -19.16 2.38 -12.77
C GLY A 182 -17.72 2.81 -12.46
N LEU A 183 -17.08 2.20 -11.44
CA LEU A 183 -15.67 2.43 -11.13
C LEU A 183 -14.79 1.37 -11.80
N GLU A 184 -13.49 1.66 -11.90
CA GLU A 184 -12.48 0.74 -12.42
C GLU A 184 -11.63 0.15 -11.28
N PRO A 185 -12.15 -0.80 -10.47
CA PRO A 185 -11.37 -1.40 -9.41
C PRO A 185 -10.27 -2.30 -9.99
N LYS A 186 -9.08 -2.25 -9.37
CA LYS A 186 -7.98 -3.18 -9.59
C LYS A 186 -7.74 -3.96 -8.30
N ALA A 187 -7.57 -5.28 -8.38
CA ALA A 187 -7.17 -6.04 -7.21
C ALA A 187 -5.78 -5.60 -6.76
N MET A 188 -5.61 -5.36 -5.46
CA MET A 188 -4.33 -4.93 -4.92
C MET A 188 -3.30 -6.05 -5.04
N ASN A 189 -2.11 -5.68 -5.52
CA ASN A 189 -0.97 -6.57 -5.57
C ASN A 189 0.09 -6.17 -4.53
N LYS A 190 1.18 -6.92 -4.49
CA LYS A 190 2.32 -6.69 -3.59
C LYS A 190 2.88 -5.27 -3.66
N LYS A 191 2.93 -4.67 -4.86
CA LYS A 191 3.39 -3.29 -5.10
C LYS A 191 2.39 -2.27 -4.54
N ASP A 192 1.09 -2.54 -4.65
CA ASP A 192 0.07 -1.68 -4.03
C ASP A 192 0.18 -1.71 -2.50
N PHE A 193 0.40 -2.88 -1.90
CA PHE A 193 0.66 -3.00 -0.45
C PHE A 193 1.94 -2.28 -0.02
N TYR A 194 3.00 -2.33 -0.86
CA TYR A 194 4.22 -1.56 -0.64
C TYR A 194 3.92 -0.05 -0.53
N TYR A 195 3.15 0.50 -1.48
CA TYR A 195 2.78 1.92 -1.45
C TYR A 195 1.85 2.25 -0.28
N TYR A 196 0.91 1.36 0.06
CA TYR A 196 0.04 1.54 1.21
C TYR A 196 0.86 1.65 2.50
N LEU A 197 1.82 0.75 2.72
CA LEU A 197 2.68 0.78 3.91
C LEU A 197 3.61 2.00 3.93
N ASP A 198 4.20 2.37 2.79
CA ASP A 198 5.03 3.58 2.69
C ASP A 198 4.25 4.81 3.16
N ASN A 199 3.01 4.95 2.66
CA ASN A 199 2.11 6.04 2.99
C ASN A 199 1.60 5.98 4.43
N GLN A 200 1.32 4.80 5.01
CA GLN A 200 0.83 4.73 6.40
C GLN A 200 1.89 5.05 7.44
N PHE A 201 3.15 4.70 7.18
CA PHE A 201 4.23 4.88 8.15
C PHE A 201 5.05 6.15 7.91
N ASP A 202 4.89 6.82 6.76
CA ASP A 202 5.71 7.96 6.34
C ASP A 202 7.22 7.71 6.54
N SER A 203 7.64 6.45 6.39
CA SER A 203 8.98 6.00 6.75
C SER A 203 9.53 5.12 5.64
N PRO A 204 10.60 5.53 4.96
CA PRO A 204 11.14 4.79 3.82
C PRO A 204 11.73 3.43 4.23
N PHE A 205 11.91 3.18 5.53
CA PHE A 205 12.53 1.98 6.07
C PHE A 205 11.53 0.89 6.44
N ILE A 206 10.23 1.19 6.51
CA ILE A 206 9.24 0.17 6.90
C ILE A 206 9.20 -0.95 5.86
N ASN A 207 9.25 -0.57 4.59
CA ASN A 207 9.18 -1.49 3.47
C ASN A 207 10.44 -2.32 3.32
N ASP A 208 11.61 -1.76 3.64
CA ASP A 208 12.88 -2.52 3.66
C ASP A 208 12.75 -3.79 4.52
N TYR A 209 12.03 -3.71 5.64
CA TYR A 209 11.84 -4.85 6.53
C TYR A 209 10.93 -5.93 5.94
N TYR A 210 9.73 -5.55 5.46
CA TYR A 210 8.72 -6.51 4.99
C TYR A 210 9.03 -7.07 3.58
N PHE A 211 9.69 -6.28 2.74
CA PHE A 211 10.02 -6.66 1.38
C PHE A 211 11.50 -7.08 1.23
N SER A 212 12.27 -7.12 2.32
CA SER A 212 13.72 -7.41 2.33
C SER A 212 14.50 -6.56 1.31
N ARG A 213 14.21 -5.26 1.31
CA ARG A 213 14.81 -4.24 0.43
C ARG A 213 15.76 -3.32 1.20
N GLY A 214 16.39 -2.39 0.50
CA GLY A 214 17.32 -1.42 1.05
C GLY A 214 18.49 -2.13 1.73
N ILE A 215 18.70 -1.88 3.03
CA ILE A 215 19.80 -2.54 3.74
C ILE A 215 19.63 -4.07 3.87
N PHE A 216 18.41 -4.59 3.79
CA PHE A 216 18.16 -6.02 3.88
C PHE A 216 18.38 -6.76 2.55
N SER A 217 18.52 -6.04 1.43
CA SER A 217 18.78 -6.66 0.12
C SER A 217 20.12 -7.40 0.06
N TYR A 218 21.10 -6.99 0.87
CA TYR A 218 22.39 -7.69 0.96
C TYR A 218 22.25 -9.16 1.36
N GLU A 219 21.17 -9.55 2.06
CA GLU A 219 20.90 -10.96 2.39
C GLU A 219 20.47 -11.77 1.17
N ASN A 220 19.86 -11.14 0.16
CA ASN A 220 19.38 -11.75 -1.07
C ASN A 220 20.45 -11.78 -2.18
N GLN A 221 21.58 -11.11 -1.96
CA GLN A 221 22.70 -11.07 -2.91
C GLN A 221 23.58 -12.29 -2.73
N GLU A 222 23.85 -13.06 -3.78
CA GLU A 222 24.75 -14.21 -3.72
C GLU A 222 25.68 -14.28 -4.92
N TYR A 223 26.90 -14.77 -4.68
CA TYR A 223 27.78 -15.10 -5.77
C TYR A 223 27.43 -16.50 -6.30
N VAL A 224 27.12 -16.58 -7.59
CA VAL A 224 26.81 -17.82 -8.28
C VAL A 224 27.97 -18.15 -9.22
N ASN A 225 28.29 -19.43 -9.33
CA ASN A 225 29.23 -19.89 -10.34
C ASN A 225 28.45 -20.05 -11.65
N ASP A 226 28.80 -19.29 -12.68
CA ASP A 226 28.26 -19.44 -14.03
C ASP A 226 29.38 -20.01 -14.93
N GLY A 227 29.47 -21.33 -14.97
CA GLY A 227 30.58 -22.05 -15.60
C GLY A 227 31.94 -21.76 -14.95
N ASP A 228 32.79 -21.00 -15.64
CA ASP A 228 34.11 -20.57 -15.18
C ASP A 228 34.14 -19.18 -14.55
N ALA A 229 33.07 -18.40 -14.67
CA ALA A 229 32.96 -17.07 -14.08
C ALA A 229 32.19 -17.12 -12.76
N VAL A 230 32.53 -16.19 -11.85
CA VAL A 230 31.79 -15.97 -10.61
C VAL A 230 31.11 -14.61 -10.70
N SER A 231 29.78 -14.60 -10.71
CA SER A 231 28.97 -13.38 -10.84
C SER A 231 28.14 -13.15 -9.58
N LEU A 232 27.91 -11.88 -9.26
CA LEU A 232 27.00 -11.48 -8.18
C LEU A 232 25.57 -11.41 -8.73
N VAL A 233 24.68 -12.20 -8.17
CA VAL A 233 23.24 -12.20 -8.48
C VAL A 233 22.47 -11.61 -7.31
N ASP A 234 21.59 -10.65 -7.57
CA ASP A 234 20.71 -10.04 -6.56
C ASP A 234 19.27 -10.53 -6.77
N HIS A 235 18.76 -11.33 -5.85
CA HIS A 235 17.39 -11.87 -5.90
C HIS A 235 16.36 -10.97 -5.21
N THR A 236 16.69 -9.71 -4.95
CA THR A 236 15.75 -8.77 -4.33
C THR A 236 14.61 -8.46 -5.28
N ASP A 237 13.37 -8.69 -4.80
CA ASP A 237 12.14 -8.45 -5.55
C ASP A 237 12.10 -6.98 -6.03
N ASN A 238 12.10 -6.79 -7.35
CA ASN A 238 12.06 -5.49 -8.00
C ASN A 238 10.62 -5.04 -8.35
N PHE A 239 9.61 -5.88 -8.06
CA PHE A 239 8.21 -5.67 -8.44
C PHE A 239 7.94 -5.54 -9.94
N GLY A 240 8.87 -6.02 -10.79
CA GLY A 240 8.73 -5.99 -12.25
C GLY A 240 7.52 -6.79 -12.73
N ASP A 241 7.14 -7.85 -12.00
CA ASP A 241 5.94 -8.65 -12.29
C ASP A 241 4.63 -7.85 -12.14
N TYR A 242 4.68 -6.70 -11.46
CA TYR A 242 3.53 -5.84 -11.15
C TYR A 242 3.59 -4.48 -11.89
N GLY A 243 4.43 -4.35 -12.92
CA GLY A 243 4.62 -3.15 -13.73
C GLY A 243 6.03 -2.58 -13.61
N ASP A 244 6.18 -1.25 -13.65
CA ASP A 244 7.50 -0.62 -13.60
C ASP A 244 8.31 -1.08 -12.38
N ALA A 245 9.52 -1.60 -12.64
CA ALA A 245 10.40 -2.08 -11.60
C ALA A 245 10.78 -0.94 -10.64
N LEU A 246 10.54 -1.16 -9.35
CA LEU A 246 10.97 -0.24 -8.32
C LEU A 246 12.45 -0.43 -8.08
N MET A 247 13.24 0.64 -8.27
CA MET A 247 14.67 0.60 -7.95
C MET A 247 14.88 0.34 -6.46
N ASN A 248 15.77 -0.61 -6.15
CA ASN A 248 16.16 -0.87 -4.78
C ASN A 248 17.16 0.19 -4.32
N ILE A 249 16.68 1.18 -3.56
CA ILE A 249 17.51 2.24 -3.01
C ILE A 249 18.05 1.74 -1.68
N VAL A 250 19.36 1.55 -1.59
CA VAL A 250 20.02 1.20 -0.32
C VAL A 250 20.34 2.49 0.44
N PRO A 251 19.65 2.77 1.55
CA PRO A 251 19.87 4.01 2.29
C PRO A 251 21.27 4.08 2.89
N GLY A 252 21.79 5.29 3.05
CA GLY A 252 23.11 5.50 3.63
C GLY A 252 23.18 5.02 5.08
N ARG A 253 24.33 4.50 5.54
CA ARG A 253 24.50 4.03 6.94
C ARG A 253 24.09 5.08 7.99
N LYS A 254 24.31 6.38 7.71
CA LYS A 254 23.90 7.48 8.59
C LYS A 254 22.38 7.67 8.65
N GLU A 255 21.68 7.42 7.55
CA GLU A 255 20.22 7.54 7.47
C GLU A 255 19.55 6.42 8.27
N ILE A 256 20.09 5.20 8.19
CA ILE A 256 19.61 4.03 8.95
C ILE A 256 19.82 4.21 10.45
N GLN A 257 20.94 4.82 10.87
CA GLN A 257 21.18 5.11 12.28
C GLN A 257 20.30 6.25 12.82
N ARG A 258 19.90 7.18 11.95
CA ARG A 258 19.01 8.29 12.29
C ARG A 258 17.54 7.92 12.19
N SER A 259 17.21 6.91 11.39
CA SER A 259 15.84 6.49 11.19
C SER A 259 15.33 5.75 12.41
N ARG A 260 14.15 6.19 12.85
CA ARG A 260 13.49 5.68 14.04
C ARG A 260 12.23 4.99 13.56
N ILE A 261 12.30 3.67 13.39
CA ILE A 261 11.17 2.85 12.92
C ILE A 261 10.10 2.75 14.00
N ALA A 262 10.49 2.77 15.29
CA ALA A 262 9.55 2.89 16.39
C ALA A 262 9.45 4.35 16.88
N PRO A 263 8.25 4.82 17.26
CA PRO A 263 8.07 6.13 17.85
C PRO A 263 8.84 6.23 19.18
N LEU A 264 9.80 7.16 19.25
CA LEU A 264 10.55 7.44 20.48
C LEU A 264 9.84 8.52 21.28
N GLY A 265 9.25 8.11 22.41
CA GLY A 265 8.62 9.01 23.37
C GLY A 265 7.34 9.63 22.80
N ILE A 266 6.20 9.02 23.13
CA ILE A 266 4.91 9.69 22.96
C ILE A 266 4.83 10.70 24.10
N LYS A 267 4.82 11.99 23.77
CA LYS A 267 4.49 13.05 24.71
C LYS A 267 3.14 13.62 24.31
N VAL A 268 2.12 13.36 25.13
CA VAL A 268 0.77 13.92 24.93
C VAL A 268 0.73 15.29 25.60
N ASN A 269 0.54 16.35 24.83
CA ASN A 269 0.16 17.66 25.35
C ASN A 269 -1.35 17.87 25.11
N GLU A 270 -1.91 18.97 25.61
CA GLU A 270 -3.36 19.22 25.53
C GLU A 270 -3.90 19.30 24.08
N ASN A 271 -3.13 19.85 23.14
CA ASN A 271 -3.57 20.09 21.77
C ASN A 271 -2.90 19.16 20.72
N ASP A 272 -1.81 18.50 21.09
CA ASP A 272 -1.00 17.71 20.18
C ASP A 272 -0.29 16.54 20.88
N MET A 273 -0.06 15.48 20.12
CA MET A 273 0.82 14.38 20.49
C MET A 273 2.14 14.59 19.78
N ARG A 274 3.22 14.74 20.54
CA ARG A 274 4.57 14.69 19.98
C ARG A 274 5.01 13.23 19.91
N ILE A 275 5.22 12.77 18.68
CA ILE A 275 5.71 11.42 18.38
C ILE A 275 7.10 11.59 17.76
N GLY A 276 8.15 11.42 18.58
CA GLY A 276 9.52 11.74 18.19
C GLY A 276 9.69 13.23 17.86
N ASP A 277 9.93 13.52 16.58
CA ASP A 277 10.14 14.87 16.06
C ASP A 277 8.93 15.44 15.29
N LYS A 278 7.84 14.66 15.17
CA LYS A 278 6.60 15.09 14.53
C LYS A 278 5.56 15.49 15.58
N TYR A 279 4.79 16.52 15.25
CA TYR A 279 3.56 16.89 15.95
C TYR A 279 2.39 16.23 15.23
N VAL A 280 1.57 15.48 15.98
CA VAL A 280 0.45 14.70 15.47
C VAL A 280 -0.78 15.07 16.26
N THR A 281 -1.86 15.44 15.57
CA THR A 281 -3.17 15.62 16.17
C THR A 281 -4.09 14.55 15.61
N ASN A 282 -4.63 13.70 16.48
CA ASN A 282 -5.62 12.70 16.10
C ASN A 282 -7.01 13.25 16.37
N VAL A 283 -7.84 13.33 15.33
CA VAL A 283 -9.23 13.77 15.45
C VAL A 283 -10.12 12.58 15.15
N TYR A 284 -10.76 12.03 16.17
CA TYR A 284 -11.78 11.00 16.00
C TYR A 284 -13.15 11.65 15.80
N VAL A 285 -13.72 11.47 14.62
CA VAL A 285 -15.04 12.00 14.25
C VAL A 285 -16.03 10.83 14.20
N ALA A 286 -16.90 10.73 15.20
CA ALA A 286 -17.89 9.64 15.28
C ALA A 286 -19.08 9.83 14.32
N ALA A 287 -19.37 11.08 13.95
CA ALA A 287 -20.35 11.45 12.94
C ALA A 287 -19.86 12.72 12.24
N LEU A 288 -20.03 12.80 10.92
CA LEU A 288 -19.71 14.02 10.18
C LEU A 288 -20.53 15.18 10.77
N PRO A 289 -19.89 16.27 11.25
CA PRO A 289 -20.63 17.39 11.79
C PRO A 289 -21.49 18.02 10.69
N ASP A 290 -22.68 18.51 11.04
CA ASP A 290 -23.67 19.05 10.08
C ASP A 290 -23.14 20.21 9.19
N ILE A 291 -22.01 20.80 9.58
CA ILE A 291 -21.35 21.94 8.93
C ILE A 291 -20.30 21.49 7.89
N TYR A 292 -19.94 20.20 7.84
CA TYR A 292 -18.98 19.69 6.87
C TYR A 292 -19.66 19.49 5.52
N TYR A 293 -19.48 20.47 4.64
CA TYR A 293 -19.77 20.31 3.22
C TYR A 293 -18.86 19.25 2.60
N LEU A 294 -19.38 18.55 1.58
CA LEU A 294 -18.67 17.55 0.78
C LEU A 294 -17.24 17.99 0.36
N ALA A 295 -17.04 19.30 0.20
CA ALA A 295 -15.77 19.93 -0.14
C ALA A 295 -14.65 19.74 0.89
N VAL A 296 -14.94 19.71 2.20
CA VAL A 296 -13.89 19.68 3.23
C VAL A 296 -13.14 18.35 3.25
N LEU A 297 -13.84 17.23 3.04
CA LEU A 297 -13.19 15.93 2.90
C LEU A 297 -12.31 15.88 1.65
N CYS A 298 -12.74 16.50 0.54
CA CYS A 298 -11.92 16.62 -0.65
C CYS A 298 -10.65 17.44 -0.41
N GLU A 299 -10.72 18.53 0.36
CA GLU A 299 -9.54 19.31 0.74
C GLU A 299 -8.54 18.50 1.57
N TYR A 300 -9.03 17.71 2.54
CA TYR A 300 -8.17 16.82 3.31
C TYR A 300 -7.55 15.72 2.46
N LEU A 301 -8.34 15.13 1.57
CA LEU A 301 -7.87 14.10 0.64
C LEU A 301 -6.84 14.61 -0.37
N ASN A 302 -6.81 15.91 -0.64
CA ASN A 302 -5.84 16.55 -1.53
C ASN A 302 -4.52 16.93 -0.85
N ASN A 303 -4.40 16.76 0.47
CA ASN A 303 -3.17 17.03 1.20
C ASN A 303 -2.41 15.73 1.50
N MET A 304 -1.22 15.57 0.91
CA MET A 304 -0.35 14.40 1.13
C MET A 304 0.06 14.16 2.58
N LYS A 305 -0.03 15.18 3.45
CA LYS A 305 0.31 15.05 4.88
C LYS A 305 -0.85 14.58 5.75
N ILE A 306 -2.04 14.41 5.17
CA ILE A 306 -3.24 14.00 5.88
C ILE A 306 -3.60 12.58 5.45
N HIS A 307 -3.54 11.65 6.41
CA HIS A 307 -3.99 10.28 6.22
C HIS A 307 -5.43 10.17 6.72
N LEU A 308 -6.37 10.00 5.78
CA LEU A 308 -7.76 9.71 6.08
C LEU A 308 -7.97 8.20 6.09
N GLN A 309 -8.37 7.68 7.25
CA GLN A 309 -8.79 6.30 7.39
C GLN A 309 -10.27 6.27 7.77
N MET A 310 -11.04 5.42 7.07
CA MET A 310 -12.45 5.22 7.39
C MET A 310 -12.73 3.74 7.53
N LYS A 311 -13.57 3.40 8.50
CA LYS A 311 -14.11 2.05 8.66
C LYS A 311 -15.59 2.08 8.33
N ILE A 312 -15.99 1.30 7.34
CA ILE A 312 -17.39 1.11 6.97
C ILE A 312 -17.82 -0.24 7.55
N SER A 313 -18.82 -0.21 8.43
CA SER A 313 -19.38 -1.37 9.09
C SER A 313 -20.88 -1.40 8.88
N ARG A 314 -21.46 -2.60 8.84
CA ARG A 314 -22.92 -2.75 8.81
C ARG A 314 -23.50 -2.14 10.08
N SER A 315 -24.50 -1.29 9.92
CA SER A 315 -25.20 -0.73 11.06
C SER A 315 -25.94 -1.83 11.81
N ASN A 316 -25.76 -1.89 13.13
CA ASN A 316 -26.53 -2.76 14.02
C ASN A 316 -27.94 -2.18 14.32
N ILE A 317 -28.27 -1.02 13.74
CA ILE A 317 -29.57 -0.37 13.94
C ILE A 317 -30.62 -1.14 13.13
N ASP A 318 -31.47 -1.87 13.83
CA ASP A 318 -32.67 -2.47 13.26
C ASP A 318 -33.70 -1.35 13.01
N ILE A 319 -33.73 -0.86 11.77
CA ILE A 319 -34.67 0.16 11.30
C ILE A 319 -36.12 -0.30 11.51
N ALA A 320 -36.42 -1.60 11.34
CA ALA A 320 -37.77 -2.11 11.52
C ALA A 320 -38.18 -2.13 13.01
N LYS A 321 -37.24 -2.36 13.92
CA LYS A 321 -37.48 -2.21 15.37
C LYS A 321 -37.69 -0.73 15.74
N SER A 322 -36.87 0.15 15.19
CA SER A 322 -36.95 1.60 15.43
C SER A 322 -38.28 2.18 14.91
N LEU A 323 -38.68 1.84 13.68
CA LEU A 323 -39.95 2.24 13.10
C LEU A 323 -41.16 1.67 13.85
N ARG A 324 -41.07 0.43 14.34
CA ARG A 324 -42.12 -0.16 15.18
C ARG A 324 -42.25 0.56 16.52
N GLY A 325 -41.14 0.94 17.14
CA GLY A 325 -41.13 1.78 18.34
C GLY A 325 -41.82 3.12 18.11
N ASP A 326 -41.40 3.84 17.07
CA ASP A 326 -41.99 5.12 16.67
C ASP A 326 -43.50 5.02 16.37
N PHE A 327 -43.91 3.94 15.70
CA PHE A 327 -45.32 3.69 15.41
C PHE A 327 -46.12 3.39 16.69
N GLN A 328 -45.57 2.59 17.62
CA GLN A 328 -46.21 2.30 18.90
C GLN A 328 -46.32 3.55 19.78
N ASP A 329 -45.28 4.38 19.82
CA ASP A 329 -45.28 5.67 20.53
C ASP A 329 -46.35 6.62 19.96
N LYS A 330 -46.42 6.75 18.63
CA LYS A 330 -47.47 7.55 17.98
C LYS A 330 -48.86 7.00 18.25
N LYS A 331 -49.03 5.68 18.24
CA LYS A 331 -50.30 5.02 18.55
C LYS A 331 -50.73 5.25 20.01
N GLN A 332 -49.81 5.16 20.97
CA GLN A 332 -50.09 5.46 22.38
C GLN A 332 -50.46 6.92 22.59
N ARG A 333 -49.74 7.86 21.96
CA ARG A 333 -50.07 9.29 22.03
C ARG A 333 -51.46 9.59 21.46
N TYR A 334 -51.81 8.95 20.35
CA TYR A 334 -53.15 9.06 19.78
C TYR A 334 -54.23 8.52 20.73
N GLN A 335 -53.98 7.36 21.34
CA GLN A 335 -54.90 6.75 22.32
C GLN A 335 -55.03 7.53 23.63
N GLN A 336 -54.05 8.36 23.99
CA GLN A 336 -54.10 9.25 25.16
C GLN A 336 -54.74 10.62 24.84
N ALA A 337 -54.84 10.98 23.56
CA ALA A 337 -55.41 12.24 23.10
C ALA A 337 -56.90 12.14 22.71
N VAL A 338 -57.42 10.92 22.58
CA VAL A 338 -58.85 10.56 22.49
C VAL A 338 -59.33 10.15 23.86
#